data_AF-A0A2A2IR18-F1
#
_entry.id   AF-A0A2A2IR18-F1
#
_cell.length_a   1.000
_cell.length_b   1.000
_cell.length_c   1.000
_cell.angle_alpha   90.00
_cell.angle_beta   90.00
_cell.angle_gamma   90.00
#
_symmetry.space_group_name_H-M   'P 1'
#
loop_
_entity.id
_entity.type
_entity.pdbx_description
1 polymer ?
#
loop_
_entity_poly.entity_id
_entity_poly.type
_entity_poly.pdbx_seq_one_letter_code
_entity_poly.pdbx_strand_id
1 'polypeptide(L)'
;MRWVFLFLLVLNLFYYVWHQQQAPLRAKEVAPIALYQGQQRDIRLLSESDELPKKREALPATRTEEVCLFLGGFSSDEEARRVEQRLVSLDIASSVMPLDVAAGVDYWVYLPPLASRQASLRQLKELQARKIDSYIITQGDLSNGISLGMFPRMESADNVLSRLREAGYEPLLRELPRAQRNYWVRIEPFARRLVGDVLLAQLGNDFNGLGHQLMPCEGVAVAQ
;
A
#
# COMPACT_ATOMS: atom_id res chain seq x y z
N MET A 1 38.53 -18.51 27.83
CA MET A 1 38.75 -17.08 27.54
C MET A 1 39.58 -16.81 26.28
N ARG A 2 40.81 -17.34 26.13
CA ARG A 2 41.68 -17.06 24.95
C ARG A 2 41.13 -17.53 23.60
N TRP A 3 40.41 -18.65 23.58
CA TRP A 3 39.85 -19.22 22.34
C TRP A 3 38.67 -18.42 21.80
N VAL A 4 37.83 -17.87 22.69
CA VAL A 4 36.71 -16.99 22.29
C VAL A 4 37.24 -15.71 21.66
N PHE A 5 38.33 -15.16 22.20
CA PHE A 5 38.99 -13.98 21.63
C PHE A 5 39.54 -14.25 20.23
N LEU A 6 40.23 -15.39 20.02
CA LEU A 6 40.75 -15.77 18.70
C LEU A 6 39.63 -16.00 17.68
N PHE A 7 38.52 -16.62 18.09
CA PHE A 7 37.35 -16.82 17.24
C PHE A 7 36.73 -15.48 16.80
N LEU A 8 36.52 -14.55 17.75
CA LEU A 8 35.97 -13.23 17.44
C LEU A 8 36.89 -12.40 16.53
N LEU A 9 38.21 -12.54 16.70
CA LEU A 9 39.19 -11.84 15.88
C LEU A 9 39.16 -12.35 14.43
N VAL A 10 39.12 -13.68 14.23
CA VAL A 10 39.00 -14.28 12.89
C VAL A 10 37.68 -13.89 12.22
N LEU A 11 36.57 -13.91 12.97
CA LEU A 11 35.26 -13.53 12.45
C LEU A 11 35.23 -12.06 11.98
N ASN A 12 35.80 -11.14 12.75
CA ASN A 12 35.88 -9.72 12.37
C ASN A 12 36.79 -9.50 11.16
N LEU A 13 37.91 -10.23 11.08
CA LEU A 13 38.81 -10.15 9.92
C LEU A 13 38.11 -10.63 8.65
N PHE A 14 37.36 -11.73 8.74
CA PHE A 14 36.59 -12.27 7.63
C PHE A 14 35.49 -11.30 7.18
N TYR A 15 34.76 -10.71 8.15
CA TYR A 15 33.77 -9.67 7.88
C TYR A 15 34.37 -8.45 7.18
N TYR A 16 35.53 -7.98 7.65
CA TYR A 16 36.24 -6.83 7.06
C TYR A 16 36.67 -7.11 5.61
N VAL A 17 37.29 -8.27 5.35
CA VAL A 17 37.72 -8.67 4.01
C VAL A 17 36.52 -8.86 3.08
N TRP A 18 35.44 -9.48 3.56
CA TRP A 18 34.20 -9.64 2.81
C TRP A 18 33.59 -8.31 2.41
N HIS A 19 33.52 -7.35 3.34
CA HIS A 19 33.02 -6.01 3.07
C HIS A 19 33.92 -5.25 2.08
N GLN A 20 35.23 -5.47 2.10
CA GLN A 20 36.16 -4.82 1.18
C GLN A 20 36.13 -5.43 -0.23
N GLN A 21 35.69 -6.69 -0.36
CA GLN A 21 35.50 -7.37 -1.65
C GLN A 21 34.15 -7.09 -2.32
N GLN A 22 33.21 -6.43 -1.63
CA GLN A 22 32.02 -5.84 -2.25
C GLN A 22 32.44 -4.58 -3.03
N ALA A 23 33.20 -4.79 -4.10
CA ALA A 23 33.52 -3.76 -5.07
C ALA A 23 32.21 -3.20 -5.66
N PRO A 24 32.12 -1.88 -5.92
CA PRO A 24 30.96 -1.29 -6.55
C PRO A 24 30.76 -2.00 -7.88
N LEU A 25 29.55 -2.55 -8.06
CA LEU A 25 29.09 -3.12 -9.33
C LEU A 25 29.53 -2.17 -10.43
N ARG A 26 30.48 -2.61 -11.27
CA ARG A 26 30.93 -1.88 -12.45
C ARG A 26 29.69 -1.46 -13.19
N ALA A 27 29.38 -0.17 -13.17
CA ALA A 27 28.32 0.40 -13.96
C ALA A 27 28.58 -0.06 -15.40
N LYS A 28 27.66 -0.86 -15.92
CA LYS A 28 27.62 -1.23 -17.32
C LYS A 28 27.57 0.09 -18.08
N GLU A 29 28.70 0.47 -18.68
CA GLU A 29 28.86 1.69 -19.47
C GLU A 29 27.77 1.68 -20.54
N VAL A 30 26.71 2.42 -20.29
CA VAL A 30 25.66 2.66 -21.27
C VAL A 30 26.30 3.61 -22.28
N ALA A 31 26.37 3.18 -23.54
CA ALA A 31 26.98 3.94 -24.62
C ALA A 31 26.56 5.41 -24.60
N PRO A 32 27.49 6.37 -24.78
CA PRO A 32 27.19 7.78 -24.68
C PRO A 32 26.13 8.20 -25.70
N ILE A 33 25.24 9.08 -25.25
CA ILE A 33 24.09 9.69 -25.96
C ILE A 33 24.50 10.50 -27.22
N ALA A 34 25.76 10.41 -27.65
CA ALA A 34 26.35 11.14 -28.78
C ALA A 34 25.68 10.84 -30.14
N LEU A 35 24.85 9.79 -30.26
CA LEU A 35 24.09 9.47 -31.48
C LEU A 35 22.73 10.18 -31.61
N TYR A 36 22.30 10.95 -30.60
CA TYR A 36 21.05 11.75 -30.66
C TYR A 36 21.27 13.25 -30.90
N GLN A 37 22.47 13.67 -31.30
CA GLN A 37 22.75 15.07 -31.71
C GLN A 37 22.54 15.34 -33.21
N GLY A 38 22.12 14.33 -33.99
CA GLY A 38 21.88 14.44 -35.44
C GLY A 38 20.58 15.13 -35.86
N GLN A 39 19.82 15.71 -34.93
CA GLN A 39 18.58 16.44 -35.24
C GLN A 39 18.56 17.82 -34.56
N GLN A 40 19.69 18.50 -34.66
CA GLN A 40 19.82 19.94 -34.40
C GLN A 40 19.04 20.68 -35.51
N ARG A 41 17.72 20.73 -35.37
CA ARG A 41 16.90 21.69 -36.12
C ARG A 41 17.29 23.08 -35.61
N ASP A 42 17.70 23.92 -36.54
CA ASP A 42 17.96 25.35 -36.36
C ASP A 42 17.02 25.97 -35.33
N ILE A 43 17.58 26.48 -34.24
CA ILE A 43 16.85 27.35 -33.32
C ILE A 43 16.71 28.68 -34.04
N ARG A 44 15.65 28.82 -34.84
CA ARG A 44 15.28 30.09 -35.48
C ARG A 44 14.66 30.99 -34.41
N LEU A 45 15.26 32.15 -34.20
CA LEU A 45 14.83 33.13 -33.20
C LEU A 45 13.44 33.69 -33.56
N LEU A 46 12.54 33.78 -32.57
CA LEU A 46 11.17 34.29 -32.70
C LEU A 46 11.08 35.77 -33.15
N SER A 47 12.20 36.49 -33.18
CA SER A 47 12.28 37.87 -33.69
C SER A 47 12.21 37.97 -35.21
N GLU A 48 12.25 36.85 -35.93
CA GLU A 48 12.20 36.81 -37.40
C GLU A 48 10.84 36.33 -37.96
N SER A 49 9.87 36.07 -37.09
CA SER A 49 8.48 35.86 -37.48
C SER A 49 7.66 37.10 -37.13
N ASP A 50 7.45 37.98 -38.12
CA ASP A 50 6.56 39.15 -38.04
C ASP A 50 5.06 38.76 -38.03
N GLU A 51 4.68 37.78 -37.20
CA GLU A 51 3.29 37.54 -36.86
C GLU A 51 3.12 37.41 -35.35
N LEU A 52 2.64 38.50 -34.75
CA LEU A 52 2.15 38.55 -33.38
C LEU A 52 1.16 37.39 -33.14
N PRO A 53 1.39 36.49 -32.17
CA PRO A 53 0.38 35.51 -31.82
C PRO A 53 -0.78 36.23 -31.12
N LYS A 54 -1.88 36.42 -31.86
CA LYS A 54 -3.21 36.63 -31.28
C LYS A 54 -3.42 35.57 -30.20
N LYS A 55 -3.59 36.03 -28.96
CA LYS A 55 -4.23 35.36 -27.82
C LYS A 55 -4.27 33.84 -27.96
N ARG A 56 -3.19 33.17 -27.50
CA ARG A 56 -3.22 31.72 -27.23
C ARG A 56 -4.39 31.45 -26.30
N GLU A 57 -5.48 30.92 -26.87
CA GLU A 57 -6.42 30.10 -26.13
C GLU A 57 -5.61 29.00 -25.45
N ALA A 58 -5.86 28.82 -24.15
CA ALA A 58 -5.19 27.83 -23.35
C ALA A 58 -5.40 26.45 -23.99
N LEU A 59 -4.35 25.94 -24.64
CA LEU A 59 -4.21 24.52 -24.87
C LEU A 59 -4.33 23.86 -23.48
N PRO A 60 -5.14 22.78 -23.33
CA PRO A 60 -5.22 22.08 -22.07
C PRO A 60 -3.80 21.66 -21.71
N ALA A 61 -3.35 22.04 -20.51
CA ALA A 61 -2.07 21.64 -19.99
C ALA A 61 -1.92 20.13 -20.22
N THR A 62 -0.95 19.77 -21.05
CA THR A 62 -0.52 18.38 -21.20
C THR A 62 -0.34 17.88 -19.78
N ARG A 63 -1.13 16.86 -19.38
CA ARG A 63 -1.09 16.27 -18.05
C ARG A 63 0.32 15.74 -17.82
N THR A 64 1.20 16.58 -17.31
CA THR A 64 2.36 16.13 -16.57
C THR A 64 1.80 15.22 -15.50
N GLU A 65 2.33 14.01 -15.40
CA GLU A 65 2.10 13.13 -14.26
C GLU A 65 2.60 13.89 -13.03
N GLU A 66 1.76 14.76 -12.48
CA GLU A 66 2.11 15.60 -11.36
C GLU A 66 2.36 14.67 -10.17
N VAL A 67 3.56 14.72 -9.61
CA VAL A 67 3.93 13.91 -8.45
C VAL A 67 3.61 14.73 -7.20
N CYS A 68 2.61 14.26 -6.46
CA CYS A 68 2.15 14.86 -5.22
C CYS A 68 2.92 14.31 -4.03
N LEU A 69 3.12 15.17 -3.02
CA LEU A 69 3.66 14.77 -1.73
C LEU A 69 2.51 14.33 -0.82
N PHE A 70 2.59 13.11 -0.33
CA PHE A 70 1.64 12.55 0.63
C PHE A 70 2.34 12.39 1.97
N LEU A 71 1.69 12.82 3.03
CA LEU A 71 2.15 12.67 4.41
C LEU A 71 1.25 11.67 5.13
N GLY A 72 1.82 10.69 5.81
CA GLY A 72 1.07 9.79 6.67
C GLY A 72 1.19 8.31 6.31
N GLY A 73 0.03 7.66 6.18
CA GLY A 73 -0.14 6.23 6.39
C GLY A 73 -0.88 5.91 7.70
N PHE A 74 -1.74 6.81 8.16
CA PHE A 74 -2.45 6.69 9.43
C PHE A 74 -3.55 5.63 9.33
N SER A 75 -3.74 4.85 10.40
CA SER A 75 -4.85 3.89 10.47
C SER A 75 -6.19 4.58 10.78
N SER A 76 -6.17 5.85 11.17
CA SER A 76 -7.35 6.63 11.58
C SER A 76 -7.46 7.96 10.82
N ASP A 77 -8.68 8.27 10.38
CA ASP A 77 -9.02 9.52 9.69
C ASP A 77 -8.77 10.75 10.57
N GLU A 78 -9.03 10.63 11.88
CA GLU A 78 -8.86 11.74 12.82
C GLU A 78 -7.40 12.19 12.94
N GLU A 79 -6.47 11.24 12.91
CA GLU A 79 -5.03 11.55 12.99
C GLU A 79 -4.57 12.30 11.74
N ALA A 80 -5.01 11.83 10.56
CA ALA A 80 -4.75 12.51 9.29
C ALA A 80 -5.36 13.92 9.25
N ARG A 81 -6.58 14.09 9.78
CA ARG A 81 -7.21 15.42 9.88
C ARG A 81 -6.47 16.38 10.81
N ARG A 82 -5.89 15.90 11.91
CA ARG A 82 -5.06 16.76 12.78
C ARG A 82 -3.83 17.29 12.04
N VAL A 83 -3.22 16.47 11.19
CA VAL A 83 -2.09 16.89 10.34
C VAL A 83 -2.57 17.89 9.27
N GLU A 84 -3.68 17.60 8.59
CA GLU A 84 -4.29 18.52 7.62
C GLU A 84 -4.59 19.90 8.25
N GLN A 85 -5.23 19.93 9.43
CA GLN A 85 -5.52 21.16 10.15
C GLN A 85 -4.24 21.95 10.48
N ARG A 86 -3.17 21.26 10.85
CA ARG A 86 -1.87 21.88 11.10
C ARG A 86 -1.27 22.50 9.83
N LEU A 87 -1.35 21.81 8.70
CA LEU A 87 -0.87 22.31 7.41
C LEU A 87 -1.69 23.51 6.92
N VAL A 88 -3.02 23.43 7.01
CA VAL A 88 -3.91 24.52 6.64
C VAL A 88 -3.67 25.75 7.52
N SER A 89 -3.36 25.58 8.81
CA SER A 89 -2.99 26.70 9.70
C SER A 89 -1.69 27.41 9.30
N LEU A 90 -0.88 26.78 8.45
CA LEU A 90 0.36 27.32 7.87
C LEU A 90 0.15 27.79 6.41
N ASP A 91 -1.10 27.96 5.98
CA ASP A 91 -1.49 28.28 4.59
C ASP A 91 -1.00 27.27 3.54
N ILE A 92 -0.78 26.02 3.97
CA ILE A 92 -0.43 24.90 3.07
C ILE A 92 -1.71 24.19 2.65
N ALA A 93 -2.05 24.28 1.36
CA ALA A 93 -3.18 23.57 0.80
C ALA A 93 -2.94 22.05 0.84
N SER A 94 -3.77 21.35 1.61
CA SER A 94 -3.71 19.91 1.79
C SER A 94 -5.10 19.28 1.92
N SER A 95 -5.24 18.02 1.55
CA SER A 95 -6.48 17.25 1.63
C SER A 95 -6.24 15.82 2.12
N VAL A 96 -7.06 15.32 3.05
CA VAL A 96 -7.03 13.90 3.45
C VAL A 96 -7.60 13.01 2.34
N MET A 97 -6.86 11.96 1.97
CA MET A 97 -7.26 10.94 1.03
C MET A 97 -7.16 9.55 1.66
N PRO A 98 -8.24 8.75 1.61
CA PRO A 98 -8.18 7.35 1.99
C PRO A 98 -7.48 6.55 0.88
N LEU A 99 -6.60 5.64 1.29
CA LEU A 99 -5.93 4.69 0.43
C LEU A 99 -5.97 3.30 1.05
N ASP A 100 -6.58 2.37 0.33
CA ASP A 100 -6.61 0.97 0.73
C ASP A 100 -5.27 0.30 0.40
N VAL A 101 -4.61 -0.20 1.41
CA VAL A 101 -3.36 -0.96 1.29
C VAL A 101 -3.61 -2.44 1.60
N ALA A 102 -2.87 -3.32 0.94
CA ALA A 102 -2.90 -4.74 1.26
C ALA A 102 -2.35 -4.97 2.67
N ALA A 103 -3.19 -5.52 3.56
CA ALA A 103 -2.89 -5.69 4.99
C ALA A 103 -2.77 -7.17 5.40
N GLY A 104 -2.56 -8.05 4.42
CA GLY A 104 -2.40 -9.48 4.59
C GLY A 104 -3.60 -10.28 4.07
N VAL A 105 -3.81 -11.46 4.66
CA VAL A 105 -4.87 -12.39 4.28
C VAL A 105 -5.66 -12.82 5.50
N ASP A 106 -6.97 -12.98 5.32
CA ASP A 106 -7.87 -13.62 6.26
C ASP A 106 -8.18 -15.04 5.81
N TYR A 107 -8.23 -15.96 6.77
CA TYR A 107 -8.56 -17.36 6.53
C TYR A 107 -10.04 -17.58 6.84
N TRP A 108 -10.84 -17.74 5.80
CA TRP A 108 -12.27 -17.98 5.92
C TRP A 108 -12.56 -19.48 5.95
N VAL A 109 -13.15 -19.94 7.05
CA VAL A 109 -13.62 -21.33 7.21
C VAL A 109 -15.12 -21.39 6.93
N TYR A 110 -15.52 -22.29 6.03
CA TYR A 110 -16.92 -22.44 5.63
C TYR A 110 -17.26 -23.89 5.26
N LEU A 111 -18.56 -24.19 5.22
CA LEU A 111 -19.11 -25.41 4.62
C LEU A 111 -19.76 -25.06 3.28
N PRO A 112 -19.54 -25.86 2.23
CA PRO A 112 -20.12 -25.61 0.92
C PRO A 112 -21.66 -25.67 0.96
N PRO A 113 -22.35 -25.00 0.02
CA PRO A 113 -23.80 -25.06 -0.06
C PRO A 113 -24.28 -26.48 -0.35
N LEU A 114 -25.31 -26.93 0.37
CA LEU A 114 -25.98 -28.20 0.11
C LEU A 114 -26.94 -28.09 -1.09
N ALA A 115 -27.46 -29.24 -1.52
CA ALA A 115 -28.39 -29.37 -2.65
C ALA A 115 -29.65 -28.47 -2.54
N SER A 116 -30.01 -27.99 -1.34
CA SER A 116 -31.10 -27.03 -1.16
C SER A 116 -30.86 -26.09 0.02
N ARG A 117 -31.42 -24.88 -0.06
CA ARG A 117 -31.39 -23.89 1.03
C ARG A 117 -31.97 -24.44 2.33
N GLN A 118 -33.04 -25.23 2.25
CA GLN A 118 -33.64 -25.88 3.42
C GLN A 118 -32.69 -26.87 4.08
N ALA A 119 -31.89 -27.62 3.30
CA ALA A 119 -30.87 -28.51 3.84
C ALA A 119 -29.78 -27.73 4.60
N SER A 120 -29.25 -26.65 4.01
CA SER A 120 -28.27 -25.78 4.68
C SER A 120 -28.82 -25.17 5.98
N LEU A 121 -30.10 -24.75 5.99
CA LEU A 121 -30.74 -24.23 7.20
C LEU A 121 -30.91 -25.30 8.29
N ARG A 122 -31.13 -26.56 7.92
CA ARG A 122 -31.17 -27.66 8.90
C ARG A 122 -29.79 -27.92 9.49
N GLN A 123 -28.76 -27.98 8.66
CA GLN A 123 -27.38 -28.15 9.11
C GLN A 123 -26.91 -26.97 9.98
N LEU A 124 -27.28 -25.73 9.62
CA LEU A 124 -27.04 -24.55 10.43
C LEU A 124 -27.64 -24.68 11.84
N LYS A 125 -28.90 -25.11 11.94
CA LYS A 125 -29.56 -25.32 13.24
C LYS A 125 -28.87 -26.40 14.06
N GLU A 126 -28.40 -27.47 13.42
CA GLU A 126 -27.62 -28.52 14.09
C GLU A 126 -26.31 -27.98 14.67
N LEU A 127 -25.56 -27.19 13.89
CA LEU A 127 -24.31 -26.57 14.31
C LEU A 127 -24.53 -25.62 15.51
N GLN A 128 -25.56 -24.77 15.43
CA GLN A 128 -25.92 -23.87 16.53
C GLN A 128 -26.36 -24.61 17.80
N ALA A 129 -27.09 -25.72 17.66
CA ALA A 129 -27.46 -26.58 18.79
C ALA A 129 -26.25 -27.22 19.47
N ARG A 130 -25.17 -27.45 18.72
CA ARG A 130 -23.86 -27.89 19.23
C ARG A 130 -22.99 -26.73 19.74
N LYS A 131 -23.54 -25.51 19.85
CA LYS A 131 -22.85 -24.28 20.28
C LYS A 131 -21.68 -23.90 19.36
N ILE A 132 -21.80 -24.17 18.06
CA ILE A 132 -20.86 -23.71 17.05
C ILE A 132 -21.44 -22.46 16.40
N ASP A 133 -20.74 -21.33 16.57
CA ASP A 133 -21.10 -20.06 15.96
C ASP A 133 -21.05 -20.19 14.43
N SER A 134 -22.21 -20.08 13.80
CA SER A 134 -22.39 -20.38 12.39
C SER A 134 -23.47 -19.49 11.78
N TYR A 135 -23.24 -19.07 10.53
CA TYR A 135 -24.10 -18.13 9.79
C TYR A 135 -24.30 -18.60 8.35
N ILE A 136 -25.45 -18.29 7.75
CA ILE A 136 -25.71 -18.61 6.33
C ILE A 136 -25.11 -17.55 5.40
N ILE A 137 -24.43 -17.97 4.35
CA ILE A 137 -23.91 -17.11 3.30
C ILE A 137 -25.06 -16.77 2.36
N THR A 138 -25.35 -15.49 2.16
CA THR A 138 -26.53 -15.03 1.41
C THR A 138 -26.22 -14.60 -0.02
N GLN A 139 -24.97 -14.28 -0.33
CA GLN A 139 -24.53 -13.67 -1.59
C GLN A 139 -23.26 -14.32 -2.12
N GLY A 140 -23.00 -14.14 -3.40
CA GLY A 140 -21.82 -14.65 -4.08
C GLY A 140 -21.94 -16.11 -4.54
N ASP A 141 -20.79 -16.67 -4.93
CA ASP A 141 -20.60 -18.04 -5.41
C ASP A 141 -21.00 -19.10 -4.37
N LEU A 142 -20.74 -18.82 -3.09
CA LEU A 142 -21.06 -19.71 -1.97
C LEU A 142 -22.44 -19.46 -1.35
N SER A 143 -23.38 -18.87 -2.09
CA SER A 143 -24.74 -18.65 -1.57
C SER A 143 -25.37 -19.95 -1.05
N ASN A 144 -26.02 -19.88 0.11
CA ASN A 144 -26.52 -21.03 0.90
C ASN A 144 -25.45 -21.91 1.54
N GLY A 145 -24.17 -21.55 1.49
CA GLY A 145 -23.13 -22.15 2.32
C GLY A 145 -23.22 -21.68 3.77
N ILE A 146 -22.43 -22.28 4.66
CA ILE A 146 -22.39 -21.93 6.08
C ILE A 146 -21.01 -21.37 6.42
N SER A 147 -20.96 -20.11 6.87
CA SER A 147 -19.74 -19.48 7.38
C SER A 147 -19.53 -19.87 8.84
N LEU A 148 -18.30 -20.26 9.18
CA LEU A 148 -17.88 -20.67 10.53
C LEU A 148 -16.86 -19.71 11.16
N GLY A 149 -16.49 -18.64 10.45
CA GLY A 149 -15.63 -17.58 10.95
C GLY A 149 -14.52 -17.19 9.97
N MET A 150 -14.04 -15.95 10.14
CA MET A 150 -12.85 -15.43 9.48
C MET A 150 -11.75 -15.26 10.52
N PHE A 151 -10.57 -15.80 10.25
CA PHE A 151 -9.48 -15.85 11.19
C PHE A 151 -8.26 -15.11 10.64
N PRO A 152 -7.63 -14.20 11.40
CA PRO A 152 -6.43 -13.48 10.96
C PRO A 152 -5.17 -14.35 10.90
N ARG A 153 -5.19 -15.51 11.58
CA ARG A 153 -4.05 -16.41 11.71
C ARG A 153 -4.41 -17.79 11.18
N MET A 154 -3.54 -18.36 10.36
CA MET A 154 -3.71 -19.68 9.76
C MET A 154 -3.92 -20.76 10.83
N GLU A 155 -3.08 -20.77 11.87
CA GLU A 155 -3.17 -21.72 12.99
C GLU A 155 -4.55 -21.71 13.68
N SER A 156 -5.18 -20.53 13.79
CA SER A 156 -6.51 -20.42 14.38
C SER A 156 -7.58 -21.07 13.50
N ALA A 157 -7.47 -20.90 12.17
CA ALA A 157 -8.34 -21.55 11.20
C ALA A 157 -8.13 -23.08 11.18
N ASP A 158 -6.88 -23.54 11.25
CA ASP A 158 -6.53 -24.97 11.25
C ASP A 158 -7.07 -25.71 12.48
N ASN A 159 -7.01 -25.07 13.65
CA ASN A 159 -7.60 -25.63 14.87
C ASN A 159 -9.12 -25.80 14.73
N VAL A 160 -9.81 -24.83 14.11
CA VAL A 160 -11.25 -24.92 13.85
C VAL A 160 -11.57 -25.97 12.81
N LEU A 161 -10.79 -26.05 11.72
CA LEU A 161 -10.91 -27.10 10.70
C LEU A 161 -10.81 -28.50 11.32
N SER A 162 -9.80 -28.71 12.16
CA SER A 162 -9.53 -30.01 12.79
C SER A 162 -10.67 -30.41 13.73
N ARG A 163 -11.12 -29.48 14.59
CA ARG A 163 -12.28 -29.70 15.48
C ARG A 163 -13.55 -30.06 14.72
N LEU A 164 -13.80 -29.41 13.59
CA LEU A 164 -15.00 -29.66 12.77
C LEU A 164 -14.92 -31.00 12.03
N ARG A 165 -13.73 -31.38 11.55
CA ARG A 165 -13.50 -32.71 10.94
C ARG A 165 -13.69 -33.83 11.95
N GLU A 166 -13.17 -33.66 13.17
CA GLU A 166 -13.41 -34.60 14.27
C GLU A 166 -14.90 -34.71 14.64
N ALA A 167 -15.65 -33.62 14.48
CA ALA A 167 -17.10 -33.61 14.65
C ALA A 167 -17.87 -34.19 13.45
N GLY A 168 -17.19 -34.66 12.40
CA GLY A 168 -17.78 -35.33 11.23
C GLY A 168 -18.22 -34.39 10.10
N TYR A 169 -17.75 -33.15 10.08
CA TYR A 169 -18.03 -32.20 9.01
C TYR A 169 -16.85 -32.09 8.02
N GLU A 170 -17.12 -31.63 6.80
CA GLU A 170 -16.11 -31.39 5.77
C GLU A 170 -15.93 -29.87 5.51
N PRO A 171 -15.27 -29.13 6.42
CA PRO A 171 -15.04 -27.70 6.24
C PRO A 171 -13.95 -27.43 5.21
N LEU A 172 -14.13 -26.32 4.49
CA LEU A 172 -13.20 -25.77 3.52
C LEU A 172 -12.60 -24.47 4.04
N LEU A 173 -11.39 -24.19 3.59
CA LEU A 173 -10.65 -22.96 3.91
C LEU A 173 -10.39 -22.19 2.62
N ARG A 174 -10.64 -20.88 2.67
CA ARG A 174 -10.34 -19.95 1.59
C ARG A 174 -9.60 -18.74 2.15
N GLU A 175 -8.50 -18.37 1.50
CA GLU A 175 -7.79 -17.12 1.79
C GLU A 175 -8.51 -15.94 1.12
N LEU A 176 -8.76 -14.90 1.89
CA LEU A 176 -9.34 -13.65 1.44
C LEU A 176 -8.31 -12.53 1.64
N PRO A 177 -7.93 -11.77 0.60
CA PRO A 177 -7.05 -10.64 0.78
C PRO A 177 -7.72 -9.60 1.67
N ARG A 178 -6.98 -9.12 2.68
CA ARG A 178 -7.43 -8.05 3.56
C ARG A 178 -6.94 -6.71 3.03
N ALA A 179 -7.87 -5.81 2.76
CA ALA A 179 -7.56 -4.40 2.57
C ALA A 179 -7.67 -3.68 3.91
N GLN A 180 -6.66 -2.87 4.25
CA GLN A 180 -6.75 -1.92 5.35
C GLN A 180 -6.75 -0.52 4.76
N ARG A 181 -7.72 0.28 5.21
CA ARG A 181 -7.82 1.67 4.80
C ARG A 181 -6.88 2.53 5.62
N ASN A 182 -5.85 3.05 4.96
CA ASN A 182 -4.95 4.03 5.53
C ASN A 182 -5.32 5.42 5.04
N TYR A 183 -4.98 6.44 5.82
CA TYR A 183 -5.27 7.83 5.53
C TYR A 183 -3.97 8.57 5.29
N TRP A 184 -3.92 9.28 4.17
CA TRP A 184 -2.79 10.08 3.74
C TRP A 184 -3.23 11.52 3.52
N VAL A 185 -2.39 12.47 3.89
CA VAL A 185 -2.62 13.88 3.64
C VAL A 185 -1.87 14.27 2.38
N ARG A 186 -2.61 14.52 1.30
CA ARG A 186 -2.06 15.00 0.03
C ARG A 186 -1.79 16.50 0.13
N ILE A 187 -0.59 16.93 -0.24
CA ILE A 187 -0.24 18.34 -0.41
C ILE A 187 -0.43 18.72 -1.87
N GLU A 188 -1.11 19.85 -2.12
CA GLU A 188 -1.32 20.34 -3.48
C GLU A 188 0.02 20.69 -4.16
N PRO A 189 0.19 20.41 -5.48
CA PRO A 189 1.45 20.61 -6.20
C PRO A 189 2.07 22.00 -6.03
N PHE A 190 1.23 23.05 -6.02
CA PHE A 190 1.68 24.43 -5.85
C PHE A 190 2.15 24.76 -4.43
N ALA A 191 1.62 24.07 -3.42
CA ALA A 191 1.94 24.27 -2.01
C ALA A 191 3.15 23.44 -1.56
N ARG A 192 3.59 22.45 -2.35
CA ARG A 192 4.76 21.60 -2.06
C ARG A 192 6.02 22.40 -1.70
N ARG A 193 6.26 23.53 -2.37
CA ARG A 193 7.43 24.40 -2.11
C ARG A 193 7.47 24.99 -0.70
N LEU A 194 6.32 25.04 -0.02
CA LEU A 194 6.19 25.53 1.36
C LEU A 194 6.53 24.43 2.38
N VAL A 195 6.57 23.17 1.94
CA VAL A 195 6.88 22.00 2.77
C VAL A 195 8.35 21.63 2.59
N GLY A 196 9.21 22.29 3.36
CA GLY A 196 10.64 22.00 3.41
C GLY A 196 11.01 20.94 4.46
N ASP A 197 12.27 20.47 4.42
CA ASP A 197 12.78 19.41 5.30
C ASP A 197 12.65 19.74 6.79
N VAL A 198 12.78 21.01 7.16
CA VAL A 198 12.63 21.47 8.56
C VAL A 198 11.20 21.29 9.05
N LEU A 199 10.20 21.64 8.22
CA LEU A 199 8.79 21.46 8.58
C LEU A 199 8.43 19.97 8.63
N LEU A 200 8.96 19.16 7.70
CA LEU A 200 8.77 17.71 7.71
C LEU A 200 9.35 17.08 8.98
N ALA A 201 10.54 17.51 9.42
CA ALA A 201 11.14 17.04 10.67
C ALA A 201 10.31 17.44 11.90
N GLN A 202 9.75 18.66 11.93
CA GLN A 202 8.85 19.09 13.01
C GLN A 202 7.56 18.27 13.03
N LEU A 203 6.92 18.07 11.88
CA LEU A 203 5.72 17.23 11.76
C LEU A 203 6.02 15.78 12.16
N GLY A 204 7.21 15.25 11.85
CA GLY A 204 7.64 13.93 12.28
C GLY A 204 7.79 13.78 13.80
N ASN A 205 8.12 14.86 14.51
CA ASN A 205 8.18 14.86 15.97
C ASN A 205 6.79 15.03 16.60
N ASP A 206 5.92 15.83 15.98
CA ASP A 206 4.57 16.12 16.49
C ASP A 206 3.59 14.96 16.25
N PHE A 207 3.81 14.17 15.20
CA PHE A 207 2.94 13.07 14.79
C PHE A 207 3.72 11.76 14.64
N ASN A 208 3.45 10.81 15.54
CA ASN A 208 4.05 9.48 15.47
C ASN A 208 3.63 8.75 14.18
N GLY A 209 4.60 8.15 13.49
CA GLY A 209 4.35 7.43 12.23
C GLY A 209 4.20 8.32 10.99
N LEU A 210 4.56 9.60 11.06
CA LEU A 210 4.53 10.49 9.89
C LEU A 210 5.66 10.14 8.91
N GLY A 211 5.35 9.25 7.98
CA GLY A 211 6.12 9.05 6.76
C GLY A 211 5.74 10.07 5.69
N HIS A 212 6.57 10.18 4.66
CA HIS A 212 6.21 10.92 3.45
C HIS A 212 6.52 10.08 2.21
N GLN A 213 5.65 10.16 1.21
CA GLN A 213 5.83 9.44 -0.05
C GLN A 213 5.42 10.34 -1.21
N LEU A 214 6.16 10.20 -2.30
CA LEU A 214 5.85 10.84 -3.58
C LEU A 214 5.05 9.85 -4.42
N MET A 215 3.81 10.20 -4.75
CA MET A 215 2.90 9.40 -5.57
C MET A 215 2.25 10.27 -6.65
N PRO A 216 1.81 9.71 -7.78
CA PRO A 216 1.04 10.46 -8.77
C PRO A 216 -0.19 11.12 -8.14
N CYS A 217 -0.44 12.39 -8.49
CA CYS A 217 -1.58 13.16 -7.99
C CYS A 217 -2.93 12.59 -8.45
N GLU A 218 -2.92 11.83 -9.56
CA GLU A 218 -4.08 11.21 -10.19
C GLU A 218 -3.79 9.71 -10.35
N GLY A 219 -4.65 8.82 -9.81
CA GLY A 219 -4.61 7.39 -10.16
C GLY A 219 -4.18 6.38 -9.10
N VAL A 220 -4.19 6.70 -7.80
CA VAL A 220 -4.20 5.61 -6.80
C VAL A 220 -5.63 5.10 -6.69
N ALA A 221 -5.89 3.93 -7.28
CA ALA A 221 -7.20 3.33 -7.37
C ALA A 221 -7.87 3.28 -5.98
N VAL A 222 -8.83 4.18 -5.76
CA VAL A 222 -9.80 4.07 -4.67
C VAL A 222 -10.75 2.97 -5.13
N ALA A 223 -10.59 1.75 -4.59
CA ALA A 223 -11.54 0.68 -4.89
C ALA A 223 -12.91 1.14 -4.38
N GLN A 224 -13.84 1.38 -5.31
CA GLN A 224 -15.24 1.65 -5.02
C GLN A 224 -15.96 0.37 -4.59
#